data_AF-A0A1M3MEF4-F1
#
_entry.id   AF-A0A1M3MEF4-F1
#
_cell.length_a   1.000
_cell.length_b   1.000
_cell.length_c   1.000
_cell.angle_alpha   90.00
_cell.angle_beta   90.00
_cell.angle_gamma   90.00
#
_symmetry.space_group_name_H-M   'P 1'
#
loop_
_entity.id
_entity.type
_entity.pdbx_description
1 polymer ?
#
loop_
_entity_poly.entity_id
_entity_poly.type
_entity_poly.pdbx_seq_one_letter_code
_entity_poly.pdbx_strand_id
1 'polypeptide(L)'
;MATINPAFGKELKKYGSVNFNACYNCGNCTAVCSLSTTENSFPREMVRLSALGLEEEIQSSLKPWECYYCGECTTYCPQEANPGELMMSLRRYLTAKYDWTGLSGLLYKSLPVSIAAFVLVLVGVMAFALSVNFELETLLHVGHRFEMIAIGTIGLVILLPNIIRMWNYTILKPGVKVPFKKYVSSLGELFVHMFTQKRALGCDDNQKRWFEHLILVFGYLSLLFTTVFLNWFSTPSVFVQIFGYVVSAVVFVVTIDFVSGRMKKNREVNKHSQPSDWFFVIWLFLMGFTAFVVRLFIDFDWLESNKWLYIAHFTVLAQWALLIVPFGKWTHFLYRSFAMYFAKLKE
;
A
#
# COMPACT_ATOMS: atom_id res chain seq x y z
N MET A 1 -34.39 -11.34 -7.07
CA MET A 1 -33.59 -12.40 -7.74
C MET A 1 -32.15 -11.96 -7.72
N ALA A 2 -31.22 -12.80 -7.25
CA ALA A 2 -29.80 -12.52 -7.39
C ALA A 2 -29.44 -12.67 -8.88
N THR A 3 -29.21 -11.55 -9.56
CA THR A 3 -28.75 -11.51 -10.96
C THR A 3 -27.26 -11.77 -10.99
N ILE A 4 -26.83 -12.81 -11.71
CA ILE A 4 -25.40 -13.10 -11.91
C ILE A 4 -24.82 -12.04 -12.86
N ASN A 5 -23.67 -11.46 -12.52
CA ASN A 5 -22.96 -10.50 -13.37
C ASN A 5 -21.64 -11.10 -13.90
N PRO A 6 -21.64 -11.78 -15.06
CA PRO A 6 -20.44 -12.36 -15.63
C PRO A 6 -19.43 -11.32 -16.15
N ALA A 7 -19.85 -10.06 -16.36
CA ALA A 7 -18.94 -8.99 -16.78
C ALA A 7 -17.96 -8.61 -15.67
N PHE A 8 -18.33 -8.83 -14.40
CA PHE A 8 -17.47 -8.55 -13.25
C PHE A 8 -16.15 -9.32 -13.29
N GLY A 9 -16.16 -10.57 -13.74
CA GLY A 9 -14.93 -11.34 -13.88
C GLY A 9 -13.97 -10.76 -14.93
N LYS A 10 -14.48 -10.11 -15.98
CA LYS A 10 -13.65 -9.36 -16.94
C LYS A 10 -13.10 -8.08 -16.31
N GLU A 11 -13.85 -7.44 -15.41
CA GLU A 11 -13.36 -6.28 -14.66
C GLU A 11 -12.24 -6.65 -13.69
N LEU A 12 -12.39 -7.73 -12.92
CA LEU A 12 -11.37 -8.18 -11.96
C LEU A 12 -10.03 -8.56 -12.63
N LYS A 13 -10.07 -9.06 -13.87
CA LYS A 13 -8.84 -9.29 -14.66
C LYS A 13 -8.02 -8.02 -14.85
N LYS A 14 -8.68 -6.86 -14.97
CA LYS A 14 -7.99 -5.55 -15.05
C LYS A 14 -7.32 -5.14 -13.74
N TYR A 15 -7.73 -5.73 -12.61
CA TYR A 15 -7.09 -5.59 -11.31
C TYR A 15 -6.08 -6.71 -11.00
N GLY A 16 -5.81 -7.59 -11.97
CA GLY A 16 -4.78 -8.61 -11.88
C GLY A 16 -5.27 -10.02 -11.53
N SER A 17 -6.58 -10.28 -11.51
CA SER A 17 -7.08 -11.60 -11.11
C SER A 17 -6.68 -12.68 -12.12
N VAL A 18 -6.24 -13.84 -11.63
CA VAL A 18 -5.78 -14.96 -12.46
C VAL A 18 -6.67 -16.17 -12.24
N ASN A 19 -7.23 -16.72 -13.31
CA ASN A 19 -7.89 -18.04 -13.39
C ASN A 19 -8.96 -18.40 -12.32
N PHE A 20 -9.51 -17.44 -11.58
CA PHE A 20 -10.41 -17.76 -10.47
C PHE A 20 -11.73 -18.45 -10.88
N ASN A 21 -12.14 -18.31 -12.15
CA ASN A 21 -13.31 -18.99 -12.71
C ASN A 21 -13.13 -20.50 -12.86
N ALA A 22 -11.91 -21.04 -12.76
CA ALA A 22 -11.66 -22.49 -12.73
C ALA A 22 -12.12 -23.14 -11.41
N CYS A 23 -12.48 -22.34 -10.40
CA CYS A 23 -12.86 -22.85 -9.09
C CYS A 23 -14.21 -23.60 -9.11
N TYR A 24 -14.15 -24.89 -8.82
CA TYR A 24 -15.30 -25.76 -8.55
C TYR A 24 -15.77 -25.81 -7.07
N ASN A 25 -15.31 -24.87 -6.23
CA ASN A 25 -15.74 -24.72 -4.83
C ASN A 25 -15.49 -25.91 -3.88
N CYS A 26 -14.34 -26.60 -3.96
CA CYS A 26 -14.05 -27.77 -3.09
C CYS A 26 -13.83 -27.47 -1.59
N GLY A 27 -13.45 -26.24 -1.20
CA GLY A 27 -13.18 -25.93 0.22
C GLY A 27 -11.73 -26.01 0.68
N ASN A 28 -10.82 -26.56 -0.13
CA ASN A 28 -9.44 -26.78 0.32
C ASN A 28 -8.73 -25.48 0.75
N CYS A 29 -8.94 -24.40 0.02
CA CYS A 29 -8.36 -23.09 0.35
C CYS A 29 -8.82 -22.51 1.70
N THR A 30 -10.05 -22.81 2.13
CA THR A 30 -10.56 -22.43 3.46
C THR A 30 -9.96 -23.34 4.54
N ALA A 31 -9.84 -24.64 4.26
CA ALA A 31 -9.31 -25.62 5.22
C ALA A 31 -7.83 -25.41 5.55
N VAL A 32 -7.00 -25.03 4.56
CA VAL A 32 -5.56 -24.76 4.78
C VAL A 32 -5.30 -23.37 5.35
N CYS A 33 -6.27 -22.46 5.33
CA CYS A 33 -6.06 -21.09 5.81
C CYS A 33 -6.24 -21.02 7.33
N SER A 34 -5.13 -20.84 8.06
CA SER A 34 -5.12 -20.70 9.52
C SER A 34 -5.92 -19.51 10.08
N LEU A 35 -6.25 -18.54 9.23
CA LEU A 35 -7.01 -17.35 9.59
C LEU A 35 -8.51 -17.49 9.28
N SER A 36 -8.90 -18.52 8.54
CA SER A 36 -10.29 -18.77 8.22
C SER A 36 -11.00 -19.43 9.40
N THR A 37 -12.23 -19.01 9.67
CA THR A 37 -13.09 -19.60 10.71
C THR A 37 -14.44 -19.99 10.13
N THR A 38 -15.30 -20.62 10.95
CA THR A 38 -16.68 -20.98 10.55
C THR A 38 -17.52 -19.75 10.21
N GLU A 39 -17.40 -18.69 11.01
CA GLU A 39 -18.09 -17.40 10.84
C GLU A 39 -17.45 -16.55 9.73
N ASN A 40 -16.13 -16.69 9.55
CA ASN A 40 -15.33 -15.86 8.64
C ASN A 40 -14.55 -16.74 7.66
N SER A 41 -15.27 -17.26 6.66
CA SER A 41 -14.71 -18.15 5.64
C SER A 41 -14.04 -17.38 4.50
N PHE A 42 -12.73 -17.55 4.33
CA PHE A 42 -11.99 -17.04 3.17
C PHE A 42 -10.82 -17.97 2.82
N PRO A 43 -10.37 -18.00 1.55
CA PRO A 43 -10.80 -17.20 0.40
C PRO A 43 -11.97 -17.79 -0.41
N ARG A 44 -12.47 -18.99 -0.11
CA ARG A 44 -13.52 -19.67 -0.92
C ARG A 44 -14.75 -18.79 -1.19
N GLU A 45 -15.27 -18.16 -0.15
CA GLU A 45 -16.46 -17.30 -0.28
C GLU A 45 -16.20 -16.14 -1.24
N MET A 46 -15.04 -15.49 -1.13
CA MET A 46 -14.66 -14.39 -2.03
C MET A 46 -14.51 -14.87 -3.49
N VAL A 47 -14.04 -16.10 -3.71
CA VAL A 47 -14.03 -16.71 -5.05
C VAL A 47 -15.45 -16.88 -5.58
N ARG A 48 -16.38 -17.38 -4.76
CA ARG A 48 -17.77 -17.59 -5.16
C ARG A 48 -18.49 -16.27 -5.45
N LEU A 49 -18.36 -15.27 -4.58
CA LEU A 49 -18.92 -13.94 -4.79
C LEU A 49 -18.39 -13.30 -6.08
N SER A 50 -17.08 -13.46 -6.34
CA SER A 50 -16.45 -12.95 -7.56
C SER A 50 -16.96 -13.65 -8.82
N ALA A 51 -17.15 -14.96 -8.78
CA ALA A 51 -17.67 -15.73 -9.92
C ALA A 51 -19.14 -15.40 -10.23
N LEU A 52 -19.92 -15.08 -9.19
CA LEU A 52 -21.33 -14.67 -9.34
C LEU A 52 -21.49 -13.19 -9.71
N GLY A 53 -20.45 -12.37 -9.54
CA GLY A 53 -20.53 -10.92 -9.79
C GLY A 53 -21.29 -10.15 -8.71
N LEU A 54 -21.24 -10.65 -7.46
CA LEU A 54 -21.90 -10.07 -6.29
C LEU A 54 -21.06 -8.92 -5.71
N GLU A 55 -21.03 -7.80 -6.43
CA GLU A 55 -20.15 -6.67 -6.11
C GLU A 55 -20.47 -6.00 -4.78
N GLU A 56 -21.74 -5.90 -4.38
CA GLU A 56 -22.14 -5.22 -3.14
C GLU A 56 -21.69 -6.01 -1.90
N GLU A 57 -21.78 -7.34 -1.98
CA GLU A 57 -21.32 -8.28 -0.97
C GLU A 57 -19.80 -8.23 -0.84
N ILE A 58 -19.08 -8.08 -1.96
CA ILE A 58 -17.63 -7.89 -1.94
C ILE A 58 -17.26 -6.53 -1.33
N GLN A 59 -17.96 -5.45 -1.69
CA GLN A 59 -17.70 -4.10 -1.18
C GLN A 59 -17.93 -3.97 0.33
N SER A 60 -18.92 -4.71 0.87
CA SER A 60 -19.24 -4.75 2.29
C SER A 60 -18.38 -5.74 3.10
N SER A 61 -17.60 -6.59 2.43
CA SER A 61 -16.75 -7.60 3.04
C SER A 61 -15.37 -7.05 3.44
N LEU A 62 -14.95 -7.39 4.67
CA LEU A 62 -13.62 -7.07 5.17
C LEU A 62 -12.59 -8.14 4.81
N LYS A 63 -13.03 -9.34 4.41
CA LYS A 63 -12.21 -10.54 4.15
C LYS A 63 -10.99 -10.30 3.25
N PRO A 64 -11.08 -9.53 2.15
CA PRO A 64 -9.89 -9.21 1.34
C PRO A 64 -8.77 -8.58 2.16
N TRP A 65 -9.08 -7.72 3.12
CA TRP A 65 -8.12 -7.02 3.97
C TRP A 65 -7.56 -7.87 5.11
N GLU A 66 -8.31 -8.89 5.54
CA GLU A 66 -7.88 -9.84 6.58
C GLU A 66 -6.88 -10.88 6.10
N CYS A 67 -6.92 -11.22 4.81
CA CYS A 67 -5.92 -12.08 4.20
C CYS A 67 -4.51 -11.43 4.27
N TYR A 68 -3.46 -12.20 4.52
CA TYR A 68 -2.07 -11.69 4.47
C TYR A 68 -1.33 -12.02 3.17
N TYR A 69 -2.02 -12.67 2.23
CA TYR A 69 -1.47 -13.09 0.94
C TYR A 69 -0.22 -13.97 1.12
N CYS A 70 -0.33 -15.05 1.91
CA CYS A 70 0.72 -16.06 2.10
C CYS A 70 0.85 -17.04 0.91
N GLY A 71 -0.25 -17.28 0.19
CA GLY A 71 -0.26 -18.09 -1.02
C GLY A 71 -0.53 -19.59 -0.81
N GLU A 72 -0.62 -20.09 0.43
CA GLU A 72 -0.91 -21.51 0.71
C GLU A 72 -2.19 -21.99 0.00
N CYS A 73 -3.24 -21.17 0.05
CA CYS A 73 -4.50 -21.47 -0.63
C CYS A 73 -4.35 -21.64 -2.16
N THR A 74 -3.35 -20.99 -2.76
CA THR A 74 -2.99 -21.16 -4.17
C THR A 74 -2.17 -22.43 -4.38
N THR A 75 -1.15 -22.68 -3.55
CA THR A 75 -0.31 -23.90 -3.60
C THR A 75 -1.15 -25.17 -3.59
N TYR A 76 -2.14 -25.23 -2.70
CA TYR A 76 -2.98 -26.40 -2.53
C TYR A 76 -4.25 -26.39 -3.38
N CYS A 77 -4.39 -25.47 -4.34
CA CYS A 77 -5.59 -25.41 -5.19
C CYS A 77 -5.54 -26.47 -6.31
N PRO A 78 -6.41 -27.51 -6.30
CA PRO A 78 -6.38 -28.58 -7.31
C PRO A 78 -6.88 -28.15 -8.70
N GLN A 79 -7.38 -26.92 -8.84
CA GLN A 79 -7.86 -26.34 -10.10
C GLN A 79 -6.99 -25.18 -10.56
N GLU A 80 -5.89 -24.89 -9.86
CA GLU A 80 -5.01 -23.76 -10.16
C GLU A 80 -5.79 -22.43 -10.33
N ALA A 81 -6.84 -22.25 -9.52
CA ALA A 81 -7.74 -21.11 -9.58
C ALA A 81 -7.17 -19.85 -8.88
N ASN A 82 -5.92 -19.92 -8.41
CA ASN A 82 -5.17 -18.81 -7.79
C ASN A 82 -5.97 -17.95 -6.78
N PRO A 83 -6.64 -18.55 -5.77
CA PRO A 83 -7.44 -17.80 -4.80
C PRO A 83 -6.64 -16.73 -4.06
N GLY A 84 -5.35 -16.93 -3.83
CA GLY A 84 -4.48 -15.91 -3.24
C GLY A 84 -4.38 -14.63 -4.09
N GLU A 85 -4.16 -14.75 -5.41
CA GLU A 85 -4.08 -13.58 -6.30
C GLU A 85 -5.44 -12.92 -6.49
N LEU A 86 -6.54 -13.69 -6.42
CA LEU A 86 -7.87 -13.10 -6.37
C LEU A 86 -8.03 -12.18 -5.15
N MET A 87 -7.60 -12.60 -3.96
CA MET A 87 -7.67 -11.75 -2.76
C MET A 87 -6.89 -10.44 -2.93
N MET A 88 -5.73 -10.48 -3.58
CA MET A 88 -4.96 -9.26 -3.89
C MET A 88 -5.67 -8.38 -4.92
N SER A 89 -6.28 -8.98 -5.94
CA SER A 89 -7.03 -8.27 -6.97
C SER A 89 -8.28 -7.61 -6.41
N LEU A 90 -8.95 -8.27 -5.47
CA LEU A 90 -10.07 -7.72 -4.72
C LEU A 90 -9.65 -6.52 -3.86
N ARG A 91 -8.45 -6.53 -3.25
CA ARG A 91 -7.94 -5.32 -2.57
C ARG A 91 -7.77 -4.15 -3.53
N ARG A 92 -7.18 -4.37 -4.70
CA ARG A 92 -7.00 -3.30 -5.71
C ARG A 92 -8.36 -2.76 -6.19
N TYR A 93 -9.32 -3.66 -6.43
CA TYR A 93 -10.71 -3.30 -6.74
C TYR A 93 -11.36 -2.50 -5.61
N LEU A 94 -11.25 -2.95 -4.35
CA LEU A 94 -11.82 -2.27 -3.19
C LEU A 94 -11.19 -0.90 -2.97
N THR A 95 -9.86 -0.77 -3.08
CA THR A 95 -9.18 0.53 -3.06
C THR A 95 -9.78 1.46 -4.10
N ALA A 96 -10.06 0.98 -5.32
CA ALA A 96 -10.70 1.78 -6.36
C ALA A 96 -12.17 2.15 -6.08
N LYS A 97 -12.90 1.36 -5.28
CA LYS A 97 -14.26 1.70 -4.84
C LYS A 97 -14.28 2.65 -3.65
N TYR A 98 -13.30 2.55 -2.76
CA TYR A 98 -13.13 3.45 -1.63
C TYR A 98 -12.65 4.82 -2.09
N ASP A 99 -11.82 4.87 -3.12
CA ASP A 99 -11.35 6.11 -3.74
C ASP A 99 -12.47 6.92 -4.38
N TRP A 100 -12.77 8.08 -3.81
CA TRP A 100 -13.81 8.96 -4.33
C TRP A 100 -13.43 9.69 -5.61
N THR A 101 -12.13 9.83 -5.89
CA THR A 101 -11.63 10.50 -7.10
C THR A 101 -11.67 9.60 -8.33
N GLY A 102 -11.70 8.28 -8.12
CA GLY A 102 -11.63 7.26 -9.18
C GLY A 102 -10.24 7.05 -9.78
N LEU A 103 -9.22 7.80 -9.33
CA LEU A 103 -7.85 7.74 -9.87
C LEU A 103 -7.18 6.39 -9.60
N SER A 104 -7.39 5.80 -8.43
CA SER A 104 -6.86 4.46 -8.08
C SER A 104 -7.30 3.42 -9.12
N GLY A 105 -8.57 3.46 -9.54
CA GLY A 105 -9.08 2.56 -10.56
C GLY A 105 -8.36 2.73 -11.90
N LEU A 106 -8.13 3.98 -12.33
CA LEU A 106 -7.41 4.26 -13.58
C LEU A 106 -5.96 3.77 -13.52
N LEU A 107 -5.26 4.06 -12.42
CA LEU A 107 -3.86 3.70 -12.23
C LEU A 107 -3.67 2.18 -12.10
N TYR A 108 -4.54 1.47 -11.38
CA TYR A 108 -4.45 0.00 -11.30
C TYR A 108 -4.73 -0.70 -12.62
N LYS A 109 -5.65 -0.17 -13.43
CA LYS A 109 -6.11 -0.83 -14.66
C LYS A 109 -5.25 -0.51 -15.88
N SER A 110 -4.48 0.58 -15.87
CA SER A 110 -3.75 1.06 -17.06
C SER A 110 -2.32 1.49 -16.73
N LEU A 111 -1.36 0.70 -17.23
CA LEU A 111 0.05 1.01 -17.14
C LEU A 111 0.41 2.32 -17.89
N PRO A 112 -0.06 2.58 -19.13
CA PRO A 112 0.22 3.84 -19.81
C PRO A 112 -0.26 5.07 -19.03
N VAL A 113 -1.45 5.01 -18.42
CA VAL A 113 -1.97 6.12 -17.60
C VAL A 113 -1.11 6.33 -16.36
N SER A 114 -0.66 5.26 -15.72
CA SER A 114 0.28 5.36 -14.61
C SER A 114 1.57 6.05 -15.05
N ILE A 115 2.23 5.57 -16.10
CA ILE A 115 3.46 6.16 -16.62
C ILE A 115 3.26 7.65 -16.96
N ALA A 116 2.15 7.99 -17.62
CA ALA A 116 1.82 9.38 -17.93
C ALA A 116 1.71 10.24 -16.65
N ALA A 117 1.06 9.74 -15.59
CA ALA A 117 0.99 10.46 -14.32
C ALA A 117 2.37 10.67 -13.68
N PHE A 118 3.25 9.66 -13.69
CA PHE A 118 4.63 9.80 -13.19
C PHE A 118 5.43 10.84 -14.00
N VAL A 119 5.30 10.82 -15.34
CA VAL A 119 5.95 11.79 -16.23
C VAL A 119 5.40 13.19 -16.00
N LEU A 120 4.08 13.35 -15.82
CA LEU A 120 3.48 14.66 -15.53
C LEU A 120 4.01 15.26 -14.22
N VAL A 121 4.18 14.45 -13.17
CA VAL A 121 4.78 14.93 -11.91
C VAL A 121 6.25 15.33 -12.12
N LEU A 122 7.03 14.54 -12.86
CA LEU A 122 8.41 14.90 -13.23
C LEU A 122 8.46 16.23 -13.98
N VAL A 123 7.59 16.42 -14.99
CA VAL A 123 7.50 17.67 -15.74
C VAL A 123 7.12 18.83 -14.83
N GLY A 124 6.20 18.63 -13.89
CA GLY A 124 5.82 19.66 -12.90
C GLY A 124 6.99 20.06 -12.00
N VAL A 125 7.74 19.10 -11.48
CA VAL A 125 8.93 19.37 -10.66
C VAL A 125 10.01 20.08 -11.47
N MET A 126 10.23 19.67 -12.72
CA MET A 126 11.17 20.32 -13.63
C MET A 126 10.76 21.76 -13.99
N ALA A 127 9.48 22.00 -14.26
CA ALA A 127 8.94 23.32 -14.54
C ALA A 127 9.10 24.25 -13.32
N PHE A 128 8.87 23.72 -12.12
CA PHE A 128 9.13 24.45 -10.88
C PHE A 128 10.62 24.76 -10.69
N ALA A 129 11.51 23.79 -10.92
CA ALA A 129 12.95 23.99 -10.81
C ALA A 129 13.45 25.08 -11.78
N LEU A 130 12.91 25.11 -12.99
CA LEU A 130 13.16 26.18 -13.98
C LEU A 130 12.63 27.54 -13.52
N SER A 131 11.43 27.60 -12.93
CA SER A 131 10.83 28.87 -12.49
C SER A 131 11.59 29.52 -11.33
N VAL A 132 12.36 28.74 -10.57
CA VAL A 132 13.26 29.24 -9.51
C VAL A 132 14.74 29.27 -9.93
N ASN A 133 15.02 29.19 -11.23
CA ASN A 133 16.38 29.21 -11.78
C ASN A 133 17.35 28.19 -11.15
N PHE A 134 16.85 27.03 -10.73
CA PHE A 134 17.63 26.01 -10.03
C PHE A 134 18.35 26.53 -8.77
N GLU A 135 17.76 27.48 -8.05
CA GLU A 135 18.27 27.96 -6.77
C GLU A 135 18.11 26.87 -5.70
N LEU A 136 19.23 26.36 -5.16
CA LEU A 136 19.23 25.18 -4.30
C LEU A 136 18.54 25.42 -2.96
N GLU A 137 18.78 26.57 -2.33
CA GLU A 137 18.16 26.94 -1.06
C GLU A 137 16.63 26.97 -1.19
N THR A 138 16.12 27.62 -2.24
CA THR A 138 14.69 27.66 -2.56
C THR A 138 14.12 26.27 -2.83
N LEU A 139 14.85 25.43 -3.59
CA LEU A 139 14.44 24.04 -3.86
C LEU A 139 14.31 23.23 -2.56
N LEU A 140 15.32 23.27 -1.68
CA LEU A 140 15.33 22.55 -0.40
C LEU A 140 14.18 22.98 0.51
N HIS A 141 14.01 24.30 0.65
CA HIS A 141 12.97 24.87 1.49
C HIS A 141 11.56 24.56 0.97
N VAL A 142 11.33 24.67 -0.34
CA VAL A 142 10.02 24.35 -0.93
C VAL A 142 9.75 22.85 -0.91
N GLY A 143 10.74 22.00 -1.17
CA GLY A 143 10.56 20.55 -1.10
C GLY A 143 10.14 20.07 0.30
N HIS A 144 10.76 20.61 1.35
CA HIS A 144 10.35 20.32 2.73
C HIS A 144 8.91 20.80 3.03
N ARG A 145 8.53 22.01 2.57
CA ARG A 145 7.15 22.49 2.71
C ARG A 145 6.15 21.66 1.92
N PHE A 146 6.53 21.23 0.73
CA PHE A 146 5.73 20.35 -0.11
C PHE A 146 5.43 19.04 0.62
N GLU A 147 6.41 18.40 1.26
CA GLU A 147 6.18 17.18 2.06
C GLU A 147 5.09 17.39 3.11
N MET A 148 5.22 18.43 3.94
CA MET A 148 4.27 18.73 5.01
C MET A 148 2.86 18.98 4.47
N ILE A 149 2.75 19.81 3.43
CA ILE A 149 1.47 20.17 2.81
C ILE A 149 0.84 18.94 2.13
N ALA A 150 1.64 18.15 1.41
CA ALA A 150 1.17 16.96 0.71
C ALA A 150 0.62 15.92 1.68
N ILE A 151 1.34 15.62 2.78
CA ILE A 151 0.88 14.64 3.78
C ILE A 151 -0.44 15.09 4.42
N GLY A 152 -0.52 16.35 4.86
CA GLY A 152 -1.74 16.89 5.46
C GLY A 152 -2.93 16.90 4.49
N THR A 153 -2.70 17.40 3.28
CA THR A 153 -3.75 17.53 2.25
C THR A 153 -4.23 16.16 1.77
N ILE A 154 -3.32 15.24 1.46
CA ILE A 154 -3.68 13.88 1.02
C ILE A 154 -4.36 13.11 2.14
N GLY A 155 -3.87 13.24 3.37
CA GLY A 155 -4.49 12.65 4.55
C GLY A 155 -5.95 13.10 4.72
N LEU A 156 -6.19 14.41 4.64
CA LEU A 156 -7.51 14.99 4.91
C LEU A 156 -8.47 14.90 3.73
N VAL A 157 -8.00 15.14 2.50
CA VAL A 157 -8.86 15.28 1.30
C VAL A 157 -9.04 13.96 0.55
N ILE A 158 -8.10 13.02 0.65
CA ILE A 158 -8.16 11.75 -0.07
C ILE A 158 -8.36 10.59 0.88
N LEU A 159 -7.40 10.35 1.78
CA LEU A 159 -7.37 9.13 2.60
C LEU A 159 -8.51 9.09 3.61
N LEU A 160 -8.79 10.19 4.31
CA LEU A 160 -9.88 10.25 5.28
C LEU A 160 -11.26 10.01 4.63
N PRO A 161 -11.65 10.68 3.53
CA PRO A 161 -12.88 10.34 2.79
C PRO A 161 -12.93 8.89 2.32
N ASN A 162 -11.81 8.30 1.89
CA ASN A 162 -11.77 6.90 1.47
C ASN A 162 -12.04 5.93 2.64
N ILE A 163 -11.51 6.23 3.84
CA ILE A 163 -11.83 5.48 5.05
C ILE A 163 -13.29 5.66 5.45
N ILE A 164 -13.85 6.87 5.33
CA ILE A 164 -15.28 7.11 5.56
C ILE A 164 -16.13 6.29 4.58
N ARG A 165 -15.73 6.19 3.31
CA ARG A 165 -16.41 5.34 2.31
C ARG A 165 -16.29 3.86 2.64
N MET A 166 -15.12 3.39 3.05
CA MET A 166 -14.94 2.02 3.53
C MET A 166 -15.84 1.72 4.74
N TRP A 167 -15.91 2.64 5.71
CA TRP A 167 -16.82 2.54 6.85
C TRP A 167 -18.29 2.49 6.41
N ASN A 168 -18.69 3.34 5.47
CA ASN A 168 -20.03 3.34 4.91
C ASN A 168 -20.39 1.99 4.27
N TYR A 169 -19.50 1.42 3.43
CA TYR A 169 -19.74 0.14 2.77
C TYR A 169 -19.81 -1.03 3.74
N THR A 170 -19.03 -0.99 4.83
CA THR A 170 -18.83 -2.16 5.69
C THR A 170 -19.67 -2.14 6.97
N ILE A 171 -20.06 -0.97 7.47
CA ILE A 171 -20.82 -0.80 8.72
C ILE A 171 -22.19 -0.17 8.46
N LEU A 172 -22.25 1.00 7.81
CA LEU A 172 -23.51 1.75 7.68
C LEU A 172 -24.50 1.11 6.69
N LYS A 173 -24.09 0.88 5.44
CA LYS A 173 -24.96 0.33 4.38
C LYS A 173 -25.52 -1.05 4.77
N PRO A 174 -24.75 -1.97 5.37
CA PRO A 174 -25.29 -3.24 5.86
C PRO A 174 -26.17 -3.12 7.13
N GLY A 175 -26.29 -1.94 7.73
CA GLY A 175 -27.14 -1.71 8.91
C GLY A 175 -26.58 -2.27 10.23
N VAL A 176 -25.25 -2.39 10.35
CA VAL A 176 -24.60 -2.91 11.57
C VAL A 176 -24.79 -1.90 12.71
N LYS A 177 -25.49 -2.30 13.78
CA LYS A 177 -25.69 -1.46 14.97
C LYS A 177 -24.51 -1.61 15.93
N VAL A 178 -23.69 -0.57 16.03
CA VAL A 178 -22.50 -0.56 16.90
C VAL A 178 -22.67 0.54 17.96
N PRO A 179 -22.66 0.20 19.27
CA PRO A 179 -22.76 1.20 20.32
C PRO A 179 -21.47 2.03 20.39
N PHE A 180 -21.58 3.34 20.69
CA PHE A 180 -20.43 4.26 20.74
C PHE A 180 -19.29 3.76 21.63
N LYS A 181 -19.62 3.15 22.79
CA LYS A 181 -18.63 2.56 23.70
C LYS A 181 -17.72 1.54 23.01
N LYS A 182 -18.25 0.76 22.05
CA LYS A 182 -17.50 -0.26 21.31
C LYS A 182 -16.51 0.34 20.32
N TYR A 183 -16.82 1.48 19.71
CA TYR A 183 -15.86 2.23 18.89
C TYR A 183 -14.63 2.62 19.73
N VAL A 184 -14.86 3.17 20.92
CA VAL A 184 -13.77 3.60 21.80
C VAL A 184 -12.98 2.41 22.34
N SER A 185 -13.65 1.37 22.83
CA SER A 185 -12.96 0.21 23.43
C SER A 185 -12.17 -0.61 22.42
N SER A 186 -12.59 -0.65 21.16
CA SER A 186 -11.92 -1.43 20.11
C SER A 186 -10.84 -0.65 19.37
N LEU A 187 -10.64 0.65 19.67
CA LEU A 187 -9.67 1.51 18.99
C LEU A 187 -8.23 0.98 19.08
N GLY A 188 -7.90 0.24 20.15
CA GLY A 188 -6.59 -0.41 20.30
C GLY A 188 -6.24 -1.36 19.14
N GLU A 189 -7.23 -2.03 18.55
CA GLU A 189 -7.01 -2.94 17.41
C GLU A 189 -6.43 -2.21 16.20
N LEU A 190 -6.86 -0.97 15.96
CA LEU A 190 -6.35 -0.14 14.87
C LEU A 190 -4.83 0.00 15.01
N PHE A 191 -4.34 0.41 16.18
CA PHE A 191 -2.92 0.67 16.40
C PHE A 191 -2.09 -0.61 16.44
N VAL A 192 -2.60 -1.67 17.05
CA VAL A 192 -1.91 -2.97 17.07
C VAL A 192 -1.69 -3.48 15.64
N HIS A 193 -2.72 -3.43 14.80
CA HIS A 193 -2.62 -3.91 13.42
C HIS A 193 -1.92 -2.94 12.48
N MET A 194 -1.94 -1.64 12.76
CA MET A 194 -1.18 -0.62 12.04
C MET A 194 0.32 -0.92 12.08
N PHE A 195 0.87 -1.16 13.27
CA PHE A 195 2.31 -1.30 13.43
C PHE A 195 2.78 -2.75 13.39
N THR A 196 2.04 -3.69 13.98
CA THR A 196 2.60 -5.02 14.23
C THR A 196 2.18 -6.07 13.21
N GLN A 197 0.96 -5.99 12.67
CA GLN A 197 0.40 -7.03 11.80
C GLN A 197 0.62 -8.48 12.31
N LYS A 198 0.62 -8.69 13.63
CA LYS A 198 0.99 -9.99 14.26
C LYS A 198 0.19 -11.19 13.76
N ARG A 199 -1.07 -11.01 13.34
CA ARG A 199 -1.89 -12.08 12.73
C ARG A 199 -1.22 -12.74 11.52
N ALA A 200 -0.30 -12.04 10.83
CA ALA A 200 0.47 -12.61 9.72
C ALA A 200 1.36 -13.79 10.14
N LEU A 201 1.75 -13.88 11.43
CA LEU A 201 2.55 -14.98 11.97
C LEU A 201 1.78 -16.31 12.03
N GLY A 202 0.44 -16.27 11.96
CA GLY A 202 -0.36 -17.48 11.86
C GLY A 202 -0.28 -18.15 10.49
N CYS A 203 0.20 -17.46 9.45
CA CYS A 203 0.37 -18.04 8.12
C CYS A 203 1.73 -18.76 8.02
N ASP A 204 1.77 -19.85 7.27
CA ASP A 204 2.98 -20.69 7.18
C ASP A 204 4.16 -19.93 6.52
N ASP A 205 5.38 -20.25 6.97
CA ASP A 205 6.65 -19.68 6.48
C ASP A 205 6.77 -18.14 6.46
N ASN A 206 5.97 -17.44 7.28
CA ASN A 206 5.86 -15.99 7.21
C ASN A 206 6.68 -15.20 8.25
N GLN A 207 7.36 -15.87 9.20
CA GLN A 207 8.08 -15.20 10.30
C GLN A 207 9.16 -14.22 9.83
N LYS A 208 10.07 -14.67 8.95
CA LYS A 208 11.15 -13.82 8.40
C LYS A 208 10.56 -12.60 7.67
N ARG A 209 9.58 -12.84 6.80
CA ARG A 209 8.94 -11.79 6.00
C ARG A 209 8.18 -10.80 6.87
N TRP A 210 7.50 -11.27 7.91
CA TRP A 210 6.83 -10.44 8.90
C TRP A 210 7.83 -9.53 9.61
N PHE A 211 8.96 -10.07 10.04
CA PHE A 211 10.01 -9.32 10.73
C PHE A 211 10.65 -8.26 9.80
N GLU A 212 10.98 -8.62 8.56
CA GLU A 212 11.46 -7.68 7.55
C GLU A 212 10.45 -6.57 7.29
N HIS A 213 9.16 -6.92 7.14
CA HIS A 213 8.10 -5.93 6.97
C HIS A 213 7.95 -5.02 8.19
N LEU A 214 8.07 -5.57 9.41
CA LEU A 214 8.01 -4.79 10.65
C LEU A 214 9.14 -3.75 10.71
N ILE A 215 10.37 -4.18 10.44
CA ILE A 215 11.55 -3.28 10.35
C ILE A 215 11.32 -2.23 9.27
N LEU A 216 10.82 -2.62 8.09
CA LEU A 216 10.55 -1.69 6.99
C LEU A 216 9.54 -0.61 7.38
N VAL A 217 8.45 -0.97 8.08
CA VAL A 217 7.44 0.00 8.54
C VAL A 217 8.04 0.98 9.53
N PHE A 218 8.76 0.51 10.55
CA PHE A 218 9.39 1.41 11.53
C PHE A 218 10.49 2.27 10.90
N GLY A 219 11.29 1.71 10.00
CA GLY A 219 12.30 2.44 9.24
C GLY A 219 11.68 3.53 8.36
N TYR A 220 10.65 3.20 7.59
CA TYR A 220 9.94 4.17 6.75
C TYR A 220 9.28 5.29 7.56
N LEU A 221 8.59 4.96 8.66
CA LEU A 221 7.95 5.98 9.51
C LEU A 221 8.97 6.86 10.23
N SER A 222 10.11 6.29 10.64
CA SER A 222 11.21 7.06 11.23
C SER A 222 11.88 7.97 10.21
N LEU A 223 12.05 7.50 8.97
CA LEU A 223 12.56 8.31 7.87
C LEU A 223 11.59 9.46 7.56
N LEU A 224 10.30 9.17 7.42
CA LEU A 224 9.24 10.18 7.23
C LEU A 224 9.26 11.20 8.38
N PHE A 225 9.38 10.75 9.63
CA PHE A 225 9.45 11.64 10.78
C PHE A 225 10.68 12.56 10.70
N THR A 226 11.82 12.00 10.30
CA THR A 226 13.10 12.70 10.19
C THR A 226 13.07 13.74 9.06
N THR A 227 12.51 13.44 7.90
CA THR A 227 12.43 14.40 6.78
C THR A 227 11.39 15.49 7.04
N VAL A 228 10.19 15.11 7.52
CA VAL A 228 9.03 16.01 7.63
C VAL A 228 9.07 16.87 8.89
N PHE A 229 9.45 16.31 10.05
CA PHE A 229 9.38 17.05 11.32
C PHE A 229 10.74 17.56 11.79
N LEU A 230 11.82 16.88 11.42
CA LEU A 230 13.18 17.24 11.87
C LEU A 230 13.99 17.95 10.78
N ASN A 231 13.41 18.17 9.60
CA ASN A 231 14.01 18.83 8.45
C ASN A 231 15.43 18.28 8.14
N TRP A 232 15.52 16.97 7.90
CA TRP A 232 16.78 16.23 7.83
C TRP A 232 17.84 16.84 6.91
N PHE A 233 17.45 17.47 5.80
CA PHE A 233 18.41 18.09 4.88
C PHE A 233 19.02 19.39 5.39
N SER A 234 18.37 20.10 6.31
CA SER A 234 18.86 21.38 6.87
C SER A 234 19.16 21.33 8.36
N THR A 235 19.03 20.16 9.00
CA THR A 235 19.18 20.04 10.46
C THR A 235 20.64 20.20 10.92
N PRO A 236 20.91 21.02 11.96
CA PRO A 236 22.24 21.13 12.57
C PRO A 236 22.54 19.99 13.56
N SER A 237 21.53 19.20 13.94
CA SER A 237 21.69 18.15 14.94
C SER A 237 22.38 16.92 14.37
N VAL A 238 23.61 16.64 14.83
CA VAL A 238 24.38 15.44 14.46
C VAL A 238 23.59 14.15 14.75
N PHE A 239 22.84 14.12 15.85
CA PHE A 239 21.99 12.97 16.17
C PHE A 239 20.94 12.71 15.07
N VAL A 240 20.25 13.74 14.61
CA VAL A 240 19.24 13.62 13.55
C VAL A 240 19.88 13.21 12.22
N GLN A 241 21.07 13.73 11.93
CA GLN A 241 21.83 13.37 10.72
C GLN A 241 22.15 11.87 10.71
N ILE A 242 22.80 11.38 11.78
CA ILE A 242 23.15 9.95 11.93
C ILE A 242 21.89 9.07 11.95
N PHE A 243 20.87 9.47 12.69
CA PHE A 243 19.62 8.73 12.75
C PHE A 243 18.98 8.58 11.38
N GLY A 244 18.90 9.67 10.61
CA GLY A 244 18.40 9.66 9.23
C GLY A 244 19.20 8.73 8.31
N TYR A 245 20.53 8.72 8.42
CA TYR A 245 21.38 7.80 7.67
C TYR A 245 21.09 6.34 8.00
N VAL A 246 21.01 6.01 9.29
CA VAL A 246 20.74 4.65 9.76
C VAL A 246 19.37 4.18 9.25
N VAL A 247 18.31 4.98 9.42
CA VAL A 247 16.96 4.57 8.99
C VAL A 247 16.84 4.49 7.48
N SER A 248 17.52 5.37 6.74
CA SER A 248 17.59 5.30 5.28
C SER A 248 18.29 4.02 4.80
N ALA A 249 19.43 3.68 5.41
CA ALA A 249 20.15 2.44 5.11
C ALA A 249 19.31 1.19 5.42
N VAL A 250 18.56 1.19 6.54
CA VAL A 250 17.64 0.10 6.89
C VAL A 250 16.54 -0.07 5.82
N VAL A 251 15.87 1.02 5.45
CA VAL A 251 14.82 0.98 4.41
C VAL A 251 15.41 0.48 3.08
N PHE A 252 16.59 0.97 2.71
CA PHE A 252 17.30 0.57 1.50
C PHE A 252 17.61 -0.93 1.48
N VAL A 253 18.29 -1.45 2.51
CA VAL A 253 18.72 -2.86 2.60
C VAL A 253 17.53 -3.80 2.61
N VAL A 254 16.51 -3.51 3.42
CA VAL A 254 15.32 -4.38 3.49
C VAL A 254 14.57 -4.37 2.16
N THR A 255 14.48 -3.23 1.48
CA THR A 255 13.80 -3.15 0.18
C THR A 255 14.51 -3.98 -0.89
N ILE A 256 15.85 -4.11 -0.84
CA ILE A 256 16.61 -4.98 -1.76
C ILE A 256 16.16 -6.43 -1.64
N ASP A 257 15.94 -6.96 -0.44
CA ASP A 257 15.47 -8.34 -0.26
C ASP A 257 14.07 -8.53 -0.90
N PHE A 258 13.14 -7.61 -0.66
CA PHE A 258 11.81 -7.64 -1.28
C PHE A 258 11.85 -7.56 -2.82
N VAL A 259 12.74 -6.72 -3.39
CA VAL A 259 12.96 -6.66 -4.84
C VAL A 259 13.52 -7.98 -5.35
N SER A 260 14.57 -8.50 -4.69
CA SER A 260 15.24 -9.75 -5.07
C SER A 260 14.27 -10.93 -5.05
N GLY A 261 13.45 -11.05 -4.00
CA GLY A 261 12.41 -12.08 -3.90
C GLY A 261 11.38 -11.99 -5.03
N ARG A 262 10.97 -10.78 -5.42
CA ARG A 262 10.04 -10.54 -6.53
C ARG A 262 10.65 -10.89 -7.89
N MET A 263 11.93 -10.59 -8.11
CA MET A 263 12.66 -10.96 -9.33
C MET A 263 12.85 -12.47 -9.45
N LYS A 264 13.20 -13.14 -8.34
CA LYS A 264 13.46 -14.59 -8.31
C LYS A 264 12.20 -15.45 -8.36
N LYS A 265 11.03 -14.91 -7.99
CA LYS A 265 9.73 -15.63 -7.95
C LYS A 265 9.77 -16.96 -7.18
N ASN A 266 10.58 -17.01 -6.13
CA ASN A 266 10.87 -18.22 -5.35
C ASN A 266 9.74 -18.64 -4.37
N ARG A 267 8.73 -17.80 -4.18
CA ARG A 267 7.58 -18.04 -3.28
C ARG A 267 6.29 -17.73 -4.02
N GLU A 268 5.18 -18.37 -3.67
CA GLU A 268 3.87 -18.10 -4.29
C GLU A 268 3.53 -16.61 -4.30
N VAL A 269 3.79 -15.92 -3.17
CA VAL A 269 3.53 -14.49 -2.99
C VAL A 269 4.28 -13.58 -3.99
N ASN A 270 5.31 -14.11 -4.64
CA ASN A 270 6.17 -13.40 -5.59
C ASN A 270 5.88 -13.79 -7.05
N LYS A 271 5.10 -14.86 -7.31
CA LYS A 271 4.85 -15.34 -8.68
C LYS A 271 4.08 -14.33 -9.53
N HIS A 272 3.12 -13.64 -8.92
CA HIS A 272 2.32 -12.59 -9.54
C HIS A 272 2.71 -11.22 -9.01
N SER A 273 2.88 -10.26 -9.92
CA SER A 273 3.21 -8.88 -9.59
C SER A 273 2.55 -7.97 -10.62
N GLN A 274 1.73 -7.02 -10.15
CA GLN A 274 1.17 -5.99 -11.00
C GLN A 274 2.13 -4.79 -11.10
N PRO A 275 2.00 -3.91 -12.11
CA PRO A 275 2.86 -2.74 -12.22
C PRO A 275 2.85 -1.85 -10.97
N SER A 276 1.68 -1.71 -10.31
CA SER A 276 1.56 -0.99 -9.04
C SER A 276 2.39 -1.59 -7.89
N ASP A 277 2.63 -2.92 -7.91
CA ASP A 277 3.50 -3.57 -6.93
C ASP A 277 4.97 -3.22 -7.17
N TRP A 278 5.37 -3.09 -8.45
CA TRP A 278 6.72 -2.69 -8.84
C TRP A 278 6.97 -1.20 -8.57
N PHE A 279 6.04 -0.33 -8.96
CA PHE A 279 6.14 1.10 -8.66
C PHE A 279 6.29 1.36 -7.16
N PHE A 280 5.51 0.66 -6.33
CA PHE A 280 5.64 0.81 -4.88
C PHE A 280 7.05 0.44 -4.37
N VAL A 281 7.57 -0.75 -4.73
CA VAL A 281 8.85 -1.21 -4.20
C VAL A 281 10.04 -0.43 -4.77
N ILE A 282 10.01 -0.11 -6.08
CA ILE A 282 11.08 0.67 -6.73
C ILE A 282 11.14 2.08 -6.16
N TRP A 283 10.00 2.77 -5.96
CA TRP A 283 10.03 4.11 -5.40
C TRP A 283 10.39 4.10 -3.91
N LEU A 284 9.99 3.08 -3.15
CA LEU A 284 10.45 2.94 -1.77
C LEU A 284 11.97 2.82 -1.69
N PHE A 285 12.57 2.04 -2.60
CA PHE A 285 14.01 1.95 -2.74
C PHE A 285 14.64 3.29 -3.12
N LEU A 286 14.11 3.95 -4.15
CA LEU A 286 14.62 5.24 -4.63
C LEU A 286 14.50 6.33 -3.56
N MET A 287 13.42 6.35 -2.76
CA MET A 287 13.23 7.31 -1.67
C MET A 287 14.36 7.22 -0.65
N GLY A 288 14.69 6.02 -0.15
CA GLY A 288 15.82 5.83 0.76
C GLY A 288 17.16 6.18 0.10
N PHE A 289 17.42 5.60 -1.08
CA PHE A 289 18.69 5.79 -1.78
C PHE A 289 18.98 7.25 -2.14
N THR A 290 18.02 7.95 -2.75
CA THR A 290 18.21 9.35 -3.14
C THR A 290 18.30 10.28 -1.94
N ALA A 291 17.54 10.04 -0.86
CA ALA A 291 17.67 10.83 0.37
C ALA A 291 19.04 10.66 1.03
N PHE A 292 19.57 9.43 1.06
CA PHE A 292 20.92 9.13 1.52
C PHE A 292 21.97 9.89 0.70
N VAL A 293 21.90 9.80 -0.63
CA VAL A 293 22.86 10.44 -1.54
C VAL A 293 22.79 11.97 -1.43
N VAL A 294 21.59 12.55 -1.38
CA VAL A 294 21.43 14.00 -1.19
C VAL A 294 22.07 14.44 0.12
N ARG A 295 21.79 13.76 1.24
CA ARG A 295 22.39 14.11 2.53
C ARG A 295 23.92 14.01 2.51
N LEU A 296 24.46 12.97 1.86
CA LEU A 296 25.90 12.80 1.69
C LEU A 296 26.53 13.97 0.93
N PHE A 297 25.88 14.44 -0.13
CA PHE A 297 26.36 15.58 -0.92
C PHE A 297 26.22 16.91 -0.18
N ILE A 298 25.27 17.04 0.74
CA ILE A 298 25.19 18.18 1.66
C ILE A 298 26.39 18.17 2.62
N ASP A 299 26.71 17.01 3.21
CA ASP A 299 27.81 16.89 4.17
C ASP A 299 29.19 17.18 3.55
N PHE A 300 29.36 16.90 2.25
CA PHE A 300 30.59 17.21 1.49
C PHE A 300 30.59 18.57 0.80
N ASP A 301 29.52 19.38 0.94
CA ASP A 301 29.36 20.66 0.24
C ASP A 301 29.42 20.53 -1.30
N TRP A 302 28.96 19.39 -1.82
CA TRP A 302 28.96 19.09 -3.27
C TRP A 302 27.60 19.30 -3.92
N LEU A 303 26.55 19.52 -3.15
CA LEU A 303 25.18 19.58 -3.68
C LEU A 303 24.96 20.81 -4.57
N GLU A 304 25.62 21.95 -4.30
CA GLU A 304 25.52 23.15 -5.14
C GLU A 304 25.98 22.91 -6.57
N SER A 305 27.05 22.14 -6.76
CA SER A 305 27.53 21.75 -8.09
C SER A 305 26.69 20.64 -8.72
N ASN A 306 25.84 19.95 -7.95
CA ASN A 306 25.11 18.74 -8.35
C ASN A 306 23.60 18.82 -8.03
N LYS A 307 22.99 19.99 -8.29
CA LYS A 307 21.57 20.29 -7.97
C LYS A 307 20.57 19.28 -8.54
N TRP A 308 20.92 18.66 -9.67
CA TRP A 308 20.15 17.59 -10.30
C TRP A 308 19.85 16.41 -9.38
N LEU A 309 20.74 16.11 -8.42
CA LEU A 309 20.50 15.05 -7.43
C LEU A 309 19.31 15.38 -6.54
N TYR A 310 19.21 16.63 -6.07
CA TYR A 310 18.07 17.05 -5.27
C TYR A 310 16.78 17.09 -6.09
N ILE A 311 16.84 17.56 -7.35
CA ILE A 311 15.66 17.57 -8.24
C ILE A 311 15.15 16.15 -8.50
N ALA A 312 16.07 15.19 -8.69
CA ALA A 312 15.72 13.78 -8.81
C ALA A 312 15.08 13.25 -7.52
N HIS A 313 15.66 13.54 -6.36
CA HIS A 313 15.07 13.17 -5.07
C HIS A 313 13.67 13.77 -4.89
N PHE A 314 13.51 15.08 -5.15
CA PHE A 314 12.24 15.77 -5.04
C PHE A 314 11.20 15.23 -6.01
N THR A 315 11.60 14.81 -7.21
CA THR A 315 10.72 14.11 -8.15
C THR A 315 10.21 12.79 -7.59
N VAL A 316 11.11 11.95 -7.06
CA VAL A 316 10.74 10.65 -6.46
C VAL A 316 9.78 10.89 -5.29
N LEU A 317 10.05 11.90 -4.47
CA LEU A 317 9.22 12.30 -3.34
C LEU A 317 7.83 12.78 -3.77
N ALA A 318 7.76 13.66 -4.77
CA ALA A 318 6.50 14.17 -5.29
C ALA A 318 5.65 13.04 -5.90
N GLN A 319 6.27 12.13 -6.65
CA GLN A 319 5.60 10.96 -7.20
C GLN A 319 5.12 10.01 -6.09
N TRP A 320 5.94 9.80 -5.06
CA TRP A 320 5.56 8.99 -3.90
C TRP A 320 4.33 9.57 -3.20
N ALA A 321 4.39 10.85 -2.84
CA ALA A 321 3.33 11.54 -2.15
C ALA A 321 2.05 11.61 -3.00
N LEU A 322 2.11 12.09 -4.25
CA LEU A 322 0.92 12.40 -5.04
C LEU A 322 0.27 11.19 -5.72
N LEU A 323 1.03 10.12 -5.99
CA LEU A 323 0.54 8.96 -6.75
C LEU A 323 0.50 7.68 -5.92
N ILE A 324 1.62 7.31 -5.30
CA ILE A 324 1.77 5.99 -4.66
C ILE A 324 1.05 5.92 -3.32
N VAL A 325 1.16 6.96 -2.49
CA VAL A 325 0.50 7.05 -1.19
C VAL A 325 -1.04 7.04 -1.30
N PRO A 326 -1.68 7.94 -2.07
CA PRO A 326 -3.15 8.00 -2.14
C PRO A 326 -3.80 6.89 -2.96
N PHE A 327 -3.16 6.45 -4.04
CA PHE A 327 -3.81 5.62 -5.06
C PHE A 327 -3.12 4.27 -5.31
N GLY A 328 -2.02 4.02 -4.61
CA GLY A 328 -1.21 2.83 -4.78
C GLY A 328 -1.30 1.84 -3.63
N LYS A 329 -0.34 0.90 -3.63
CA LYS A 329 -0.26 -0.17 -2.64
C LYS A 329 -0.06 0.33 -1.21
N TRP A 330 0.50 1.53 -1.01
CA TRP A 330 0.76 2.09 0.31
C TRP A 330 -0.52 2.13 1.18
N THR A 331 -1.67 2.43 0.57
CA THR A 331 -2.98 2.48 1.24
C THR A 331 -3.39 1.20 2.00
N HIS A 332 -2.78 0.05 1.69
CA HIS A 332 -3.02 -1.18 2.46
C HIS A 332 -2.72 -1.03 3.95
N PHE A 333 -1.75 -0.17 4.30
CA PHE A 333 -1.41 0.18 5.67
C PHE A 333 -2.62 0.73 6.43
N LEU A 334 -3.42 1.58 5.78
CA LEU A 334 -4.64 2.13 6.38
C LEU A 334 -5.80 1.15 6.28
N TYR A 335 -6.14 0.68 5.08
CA TYR A 335 -7.35 -0.14 4.88
C TYR A 335 -7.30 -1.46 5.65
N ARG A 336 -6.15 -2.12 5.78
CA ARG A 336 -6.04 -3.32 6.61
C ARG A 336 -6.29 -3.01 8.09
N SER A 337 -5.68 -1.95 8.60
CA SER A 337 -5.79 -1.58 10.02
C SER A 337 -7.22 -1.19 10.39
N PHE A 338 -7.87 -0.40 9.54
CA PHE A 338 -9.29 -0.10 9.69
C PHE A 338 -10.18 -1.32 9.48
N ALA A 339 -9.83 -2.26 8.59
CA ALA A 339 -10.58 -3.50 8.44
C ALA A 339 -10.56 -4.35 9.71
N MET A 340 -9.40 -4.51 10.36
CA MET A 340 -9.30 -5.24 11.64
C MET A 340 -10.15 -4.57 12.72
N TYR A 341 -10.08 -3.24 12.82
CA TYR A 341 -10.92 -2.48 13.72
C TYR A 341 -12.42 -2.66 13.42
N PHE A 342 -12.85 -2.54 12.17
CA PHE A 342 -14.25 -2.72 11.77
C PHE A 342 -14.73 -4.15 11.94
N ALA A 343 -13.87 -5.15 11.76
CA ALA A 343 -14.19 -6.54 12.07
C ALA A 343 -14.51 -6.69 13.57
N LYS A 344 -13.70 -6.08 14.44
CA LYS A 344 -13.96 -6.06 15.89
C LYS A 344 -15.24 -5.31 16.27
N LEU A 345 -15.67 -4.33 15.48
CA LEU A 345 -16.95 -3.65 15.70
C LEU A 345 -18.16 -4.55 15.37
N LYS A 346 -17.98 -5.52 14.47
CA LYS A 346 -19.03 -6.47 14.06
C LYS A 346 -19.19 -7.66 15.01
N GLU A 347 -18.13 -8.03 15.74
CA GLU A 347 -18.13 -9.03 16.84
C GLU A 347 -18.82 -8.50 18.10
#